data_AF-A0A949MUS7-F1
#
_entry.id   AF-A0A949MUS7-F1
#
_cell.length_a   1.000
_cell.length_b   1.000
_cell.length_c   1.000
_cell.angle_alpha   90.00
_cell.angle_beta   90.00
_cell.angle_gamma   90.00
#
_symmetry.space_group_name_H-M   'P 1'
#
loop_
_entity.id
_entity.type
_entity.pdbx_description
1 polymer ?
#
loop_
_entity_poly.entity_id
_entity_poly.type
_entity_poly.pdbx_seq_one_letter_code
_entity_poly.pdbx_strand_id
1 'polypeptide(L)'
;MRQRKSRAKPLYLYHALPFEQVQRGLMEPDRQFSDSEFMPAYEWLGAEVGYFPLFLAIGNNEDDEAVRVTGYQNQWRVFVGGTMEPGQPYVKTYRKAGEFPNFVLFAFELDSVPVRSYNDYQWWNIALTEILSERQVGKGLRRRLFKPTWNESQWLRKASRDGHDVQVVAPRLDLDASAFIWVRNEATQRAMLARGFKNVRVKRISADRPGD
;
A
#
# COMPACT_ATOMS: atom_id res chain seq x y z
N MET A 1 13.63 -34.72 19.06
CA MET A 1 13.44 -33.94 17.81
C MET A 1 12.83 -32.58 18.20
N ARG A 2 13.65 -31.53 18.36
CA ARG A 2 13.15 -30.21 18.77
C ARG A 2 12.41 -29.58 17.58
N GLN A 3 11.10 -29.35 17.73
CA GLN A 3 10.33 -28.56 16.77
C GLN A 3 10.99 -27.19 16.62
N ARG A 4 11.47 -26.89 15.41
CA ARG A 4 11.90 -25.55 15.02
C ARG A 4 10.69 -24.62 15.24
N LYS A 5 10.76 -23.73 16.22
CA LYS A 5 9.81 -22.61 16.31
C LYS A 5 9.82 -21.91 14.96
N SER A 6 8.70 -21.96 14.24
CA SER A 6 8.47 -21.16 13.05
C SER A 6 8.77 -19.70 13.43
N ARG A 7 9.85 -19.15 12.85
CA ARG A 7 10.21 -17.74 13.06
C ARG A 7 9.11 -16.94 12.37
N ALA A 8 8.42 -16.08 13.13
CA ALA A 8 7.39 -15.20 12.56
C ALA A 8 7.96 -14.48 11.34
N LYS A 9 7.22 -14.50 10.22
CA LYS A 9 7.65 -13.85 8.98
C LYS A 9 7.76 -12.33 9.23
N PRO A 10 8.78 -11.66 8.68
CA PRO A 10 8.91 -10.22 8.80
C PRO A 10 7.73 -9.51 8.11
N LEU A 11 7.23 -8.46 8.75
CA LEU A 11 6.28 -7.53 8.15
C LEU A 11 7.03 -6.38 7.49
N TYR A 12 6.50 -5.92 6.36
CA TYR A 12 6.99 -4.77 5.63
C TYR A 12 5.89 -3.73 5.50
N LEU A 13 6.31 -2.48 5.38
CA LEU A 13 5.46 -1.36 5.00
C LEU A 13 5.61 -1.11 3.51
N TYR A 14 4.51 -0.92 2.81
CA TYR A 14 4.47 -0.82 1.36
C TYR A 14 3.90 0.52 0.92
N HIS A 15 4.58 1.15 -0.04
CA HIS A 15 4.13 2.37 -0.69
C HIS A 15 4.29 2.26 -2.20
N ALA A 16 3.27 2.69 -2.95
CA ALA A 16 3.29 2.65 -4.40
C ALA A 16 3.31 4.07 -4.97
N LEU A 17 4.23 4.34 -5.89
CA LEU A 17 4.36 5.63 -6.56
C LEU A 17 4.31 5.47 -8.08
N PRO A 18 3.68 6.40 -8.82
CA PRO A 18 3.90 6.49 -10.26
C PRO A 18 5.39 6.67 -10.55
N PHE A 19 5.94 5.93 -11.51
CA PHE A 19 7.36 5.97 -11.85
C PHE A 19 7.91 7.40 -12.13
N GLU A 20 7.05 8.27 -12.67
CA GLU A 20 7.37 9.67 -12.95
C GLU A 20 7.59 10.50 -11.68
N GLN A 21 6.95 10.13 -10.57
CA GLN A 21 7.08 10.79 -9.27
C GLN A 21 8.23 10.23 -8.42
N VAL A 22 8.88 9.17 -8.87
CA VAL A 22 9.96 8.52 -8.11
C VAL A 22 11.24 9.35 -8.16
N GLN A 23 11.59 9.92 -7.01
CA GLN A 23 12.84 10.65 -6.76
C GLN A 23 13.57 10.03 -5.57
N ARG A 24 14.91 10.02 -5.60
CA ARG A 24 15.69 9.43 -4.48
C ARG A 24 15.66 10.31 -3.23
N GLY A 25 15.91 9.68 -2.10
CA GLY A 25 15.99 10.32 -0.79
C GLY A 25 14.64 10.42 -0.09
N LEU A 26 14.49 11.49 0.70
CA LEU A 26 13.37 11.68 1.59
C LEU A 26 12.15 12.20 0.83
N MET A 27 11.08 11.41 0.83
CA MET A 27 9.76 11.78 0.38
C MET A 27 8.94 12.31 1.56
N GLU A 28 8.32 13.47 1.37
CA GLU A 28 7.32 14.05 2.27
C GLU A 28 6.01 14.21 1.51
N PRO A 29 4.85 14.08 2.17
CA PRO A 29 3.58 14.24 1.50
C PRO A 29 3.33 15.71 1.21
N ASP A 30 3.13 16.03 -0.06
CA ASP A 30 2.73 17.36 -0.50
C ASP A 30 1.22 17.42 -0.71
N ARG A 31 0.59 18.47 -0.17
CA ARG A 31 -0.82 18.76 -0.39
C ARG A 31 -1.12 18.97 -1.87
N GLN A 32 -0.20 19.57 -2.63
CA GLN A 32 -0.41 19.87 -4.04
C GLN A 32 -0.54 18.62 -4.92
N PHE A 33 0.04 17.49 -4.49
CA PHE A 33 -0.02 16.23 -5.20
C PHE A 33 -1.06 15.26 -4.63
N SER A 34 -1.77 15.66 -3.59
CA SER A 34 -2.87 14.88 -3.01
C SER A 34 -4.15 15.09 -3.80
N ASP A 35 -5.02 14.09 -3.83
CA ASP A 35 -6.34 14.22 -4.45
C ASP A 35 -7.14 15.30 -3.73
N SER A 36 -7.56 16.33 -4.47
CA SER A 36 -8.32 17.45 -3.92
C SER A 36 -9.64 17.00 -3.29
N GLU A 37 -10.23 15.90 -3.77
CA GLU A 37 -11.46 15.34 -3.20
C GLU A 37 -11.23 14.86 -1.76
N PHE A 38 -10.09 14.21 -1.50
CA PHE A 38 -9.79 13.63 -0.19
C PHE A 38 -9.08 14.57 0.77
N MET A 39 -8.72 15.79 0.32
CA MET A 39 -7.97 16.76 1.11
C MET A 39 -8.57 17.03 2.49
N PRO A 40 -9.89 17.27 2.66
CA PRO A 40 -10.45 17.54 3.98
C PRO A 40 -10.23 16.38 4.96
N ALA A 41 -10.26 15.15 4.48
CA ALA A 41 -10.02 13.97 5.30
C ALA A 41 -8.54 13.80 5.66
N TYR A 42 -7.64 14.11 4.73
CA TYR A 42 -6.19 14.06 4.99
C TYR A 42 -5.77 15.14 5.99
N GLU A 43 -6.36 16.33 5.91
CA GLU A 43 -6.15 17.40 6.89
C GLU A 43 -6.68 17.02 8.26
N TRP A 44 -7.89 16.45 8.33
CA TRP A 44 -8.45 15.94 9.58
C TRP A 44 -7.54 14.87 10.21
N LEU A 45 -7.12 13.87 9.42
CA LEU A 45 -6.22 12.83 9.91
C LEU A 45 -4.88 13.42 10.33
N GLY A 46 -4.37 14.41 9.59
CA GLY A 46 -3.12 15.08 9.92
C GLY A 46 -3.18 15.84 11.25
N ALA A 47 -4.32 16.46 11.56
CA ALA A 47 -4.55 17.07 12.86
C ALA A 47 -4.60 16.01 14.00
N GLU A 48 -5.12 14.82 13.72
CA GLU A 48 -5.20 13.72 14.69
C GLU A 48 -3.85 13.06 14.99
N VAL A 49 -3.00 12.86 13.96
CA VAL A 49 -1.70 12.18 14.10
C VAL A 49 -0.52 13.14 14.27
N GLY A 50 -0.74 14.44 14.06
CA GLY A 50 0.26 15.50 14.21
C GLY A 50 1.13 15.77 12.97
N TYR A 51 0.81 15.15 11.82
CA TYR A 51 1.53 15.33 10.56
C TYR A 51 0.64 14.96 9.38
N PHE A 52 0.85 15.58 8.21
CA PHE A 52 0.10 15.23 7.01
C PHE A 52 0.44 13.80 6.56
N PRO A 53 -0.56 12.95 6.20
CA PRO A 53 -0.35 11.51 6.13
C PRO A 53 0.26 11.01 4.81
N LEU A 54 1.34 10.23 4.88
CA LEU A 54 1.69 9.23 3.86
C LEU A 54 1.10 7.89 4.25
N PHE A 55 0.24 7.34 3.40
CA PHE A 55 -0.39 6.05 3.62
C PHE A 55 0.50 4.88 3.18
N LEU A 56 0.62 3.90 4.07
CA LEU A 56 1.41 2.69 3.92
C LEU A 56 0.51 1.48 4.17
N ALA A 57 0.56 0.52 3.26
CA ALA A 57 0.02 -0.80 3.53
C ALA A 57 1.00 -1.59 4.39
N ILE A 58 0.51 -2.54 5.18
CA ILE A 58 1.36 -3.42 5.98
C ILE A 58 1.03 -4.88 5.63
N GLY A 59 2.07 -5.69 5.44
CA GLY A 59 1.88 -7.08 5.08
C GLY A 59 3.14 -7.90 5.23
N ASN A 60 2.99 -9.21 5.16
CA ASN A 60 4.13 -10.12 5.08
C ASN A 60 4.64 -10.20 3.63
N ASN A 61 5.91 -10.56 3.44
CA ASN A 61 6.56 -10.67 2.13
C ASN A 61 6.24 -12.00 1.43
N GLU A 62 4.99 -12.45 1.47
CA GLU A 62 4.58 -13.53 0.58
C GLU A 62 4.23 -12.92 -0.77
N ASP A 63 4.92 -13.38 -1.81
CA ASP A 63 5.26 -12.60 -2.99
C ASP A 63 4.04 -11.98 -3.73
N ASP A 64 2.81 -12.45 -3.56
CA ASP A 64 1.62 -11.86 -4.21
C ASP A 64 0.64 -11.14 -3.26
N GLU A 65 0.66 -11.44 -1.96
CA GLU A 65 -0.20 -10.81 -0.95
C GLU A 65 0.25 -9.38 -0.63
N ALA A 66 1.57 -9.15 -0.64
CA ALA A 66 2.18 -7.82 -0.45
C ALA A 66 1.64 -6.76 -1.43
N VAL A 67 1.28 -7.17 -2.65
CA VAL A 67 0.62 -6.29 -3.61
C VAL A 67 -0.86 -6.09 -3.28
N ARG A 68 -1.56 -7.16 -2.86
CA ARG A 68 -3.00 -7.13 -2.57
C ARG A 68 -3.33 -6.16 -1.43
N VAL A 69 -2.44 -6.04 -0.44
CA VAL A 69 -2.62 -5.10 0.68
C VAL A 69 -2.47 -3.63 0.30
N THR A 70 -1.85 -3.32 -0.86
CA THR A 70 -1.62 -1.93 -1.27
C THR A 70 -2.84 -1.24 -1.87
N GLY A 71 -3.89 -1.99 -2.22
CA GLY A 71 -5.04 -1.47 -2.99
C GLY A 71 -4.74 -1.23 -4.48
N TYR A 72 -3.49 -1.39 -4.92
CA TYR A 72 -3.06 -1.22 -6.31
C TYR A 72 -2.83 -2.55 -7.03
N GLN A 73 -3.48 -3.64 -6.59
CA GLN A 73 -3.27 -4.99 -7.13
C GLN A 73 -3.49 -5.12 -8.63
N ASN A 74 -4.41 -4.34 -9.19
CA ASN A 74 -4.70 -4.32 -10.63
C ASN A 74 -3.54 -3.74 -11.47
N GLN A 75 -2.55 -3.10 -10.84
CA GLN A 75 -1.31 -2.68 -11.52
C GLN A 75 -0.37 -3.86 -11.76
N TRP A 76 -0.38 -4.87 -10.89
CA TRP A 76 0.60 -5.96 -10.93
C TRP A 76 0.06 -7.22 -11.60
N ARG A 77 -1.26 -7.31 -11.76
CA ARG A 77 -1.95 -8.41 -12.46
C ARG A 77 -1.82 -8.28 -13.97
N VAL A 78 -1.53 -9.41 -14.63
CA VAL A 78 -1.56 -9.51 -16.11
C VAL A 78 -2.99 -9.55 -16.65
N PHE A 79 -3.92 -10.13 -15.89
CA PHE A 79 -5.33 -10.24 -16.23
C PHE A 79 -6.15 -9.35 -15.29
N VAL A 80 -7.00 -8.48 -15.84
CA VAL A 80 -7.80 -7.52 -15.06
C VAL A 80 -9.30 -7.79 -15.08
N GLY A 81 -9.74 -8.82 -15.80
CA GLY A 81 -11.15 -9.19 -15.93
C GLY A 81 -11.52 -9.41 -17.38
N GLY A 82 -12.78 -9.20 -17.72
CA GLY A 82 -13.25 -9.35 -19.09
C GLY A 82 -14.70 -8.95 -19.22
N THR A 83 -15.12 -8.69 -20.45
CA THR A 83 -16.48 -8.23 -20.75
C THR A 83 -17.28 -9.38 -21.35
N MET A 84 -18.53 -9.51 -20.91
CA MET A 84 -19.50 -10.41 -21.51
C MET A 84 -20.63 -9.57 -22.07
N GLU A 85 -20.61 -9.34 -23.38
CA GLU A 85 -21.72 -8.70 -24.08
C GLU A 85 -22.77 -9.77 -24.47
N PRO A 86 -24.07 -9.43 -24.46
CA PRO A 86 -25.11 -10.38 -24.84
C PRO A 86 -24.88 -10.98 -26.24
N GLY A 87 -24.81 -12.30 -26.33
CA GLY A 87 -24.57 -13.02 -27.59
C GLY A 87 -23.10 -13.10 -28.03
N GLN A 88 -22.15 -12.58 -27.25
CA GLN A 88 -20.72 -12.65 -27.52
C GLN A 88 -20.00 -13.56 -26.51
N PRO A 89 -18.91 -14.24 -26.92
CA PRO A 89 -18.07 -14.98 -25.99
C PRO A 89 -17.37 -14.02 -25.02
N TYR A 90 -17.07 -14.51 -23.82
CA TYR A 90 -16.33 -13.74 -22.81
C TYR A 90 -14.96 -13.28 -23.34
N VAL A 91 -14.75 -11.97 -23.41
CA VAL A 91 -13.48 -11.39 -23.87
C VAL A 91 -12.62 -11.03 -22.67
N LYS A 92 -11.50 -11.73 -22.50
CA LYS A 92 -10.53 -11.49 -21.44
C LYS A 92 -9.73 -10.20 -21.71
N THR A 93 -9.69 -9.32 -20.72
CA THR A 93 -8.88 -8.10 -20.72
C THR A 93 -7.55 -8.36 -20.00
N TYR A 94 -6.46 -8.18 -20.73
CA TYR A 94 -5.10 -8.30 -20.20
C TYR A 94 -4.40 -6.95 -20.24
N ARG A 95 -3.58 -6.68 -19.22
CA ARG A 95 -2.72 -5.49 -19.21
C ARG A 95 -1.40 -5.75 -19.89
N LYS A 96 -1.00 -4.82 -20.76
CA LYS A 96 0.30 -4.84 -21.42
C LYS A 96 1.41 -4.48 -20.42
N ALA A 97 2.61 -5.02 -20.64
CA ALA A 97 3.78 -4.65 -19.86
C ALA A 97 4.05 -3.14 -20.06
N GLY A 98 4.16 -2.38 -18.97
CA GLY A 98 4.42 -0.93 -19.06
C GLY A 98 3.20 -0.07 -19.46
N GLU A 99 2.00 -0.65 -19.52
CA GLU A 99 0.77 0.11 -19.69
C GLU A 99 0.56 1.09 -18.54
N PHE A 100 0.21 2.33 -18.84
CA PHE A 100 -0.03 3.36 -17.85
C PHE A 100 -1.23 2.99 -16.94
N PRO A 101 -1.18 3.31 -15.64
CA PRO A 101 -0.04 3.88 -14.92
C PRO A 101 1.04 2.85 -14.56
N ASN A 102 2.30 3.26 -14.72
CA ASN A 102 3.46 2.43 -14.38
C ASN A 102 3.92 2.72 -12.95
N PHE A 103 3.38 1.97 -11.98
CA PHE A 103 3.72 2.12 -10.57
C PHE A 103 5.00 1.36 -10.19
N VAL A 104 5.71 1.92 -9.22
CA VAL A 104 6.85 1.34 -8.50
C VAL A 104 6.41 1.08 -7.07
N LEU A 105 6.59 -0.14 -6.59
CA LEU A 105 6.29 -0.51 -5.21
C LEU A 105 7.58 -0.54 -4.39
N PHE A 106 7.61 0.26 -3.33
CA PHE A 106 8.67 0.26 -2.33
C PHE A 106 8.22 -0.54 -1.12
N ALA A 107 9.10 -1.40 -0.61
CA ALA A 107 8.91 -2.12 0.64
C ALA A 107 9.96 -1.70 1.66
N PHE A 108 9.52 -1.40 2.87
CA PHE A 108 10.35 -0.92 3.97
C PHE A 108 10.26 -1.89 5.14
N GLU A 109 11.38 -2.17 5.79
CA GLU A 109 11.34 -2.87 7.08
C GLU A 109 10.62 -1.99 8.10
N LEU A 110 9.83 -2.60 8.99
CA LEU A 110 9.04 -1.85 9.97
C LEU A 110 9.87 -0.84 10.77
N ASP A 111 11.07 -1.24 11.19
CA ASP A 111 11.96 -0.42 12.02
C ASP A 111 12.65 0.70 11.23
N SER A 112 12.63 0.66 9.89
CA SER A 112 13.19 1.73 9.04
C SER A 112 12.28 2.97 8.96
N VAL A 113 11.04 2.88 9.43
CA VAL A 113 10.06 3.99 9.43
C VAL A 113 9.71 4.37 10.88
N PRO A 114 10.48 5.26 11.53
CA PRO A 114 10.42 5.46 12.99
C PRO A 114 9.22 6.25 13.48
N VAL A 115 8.63 7.10 12.64
CA VAL A 115 7.42 7.89 12.98
C VAL A 115 6.26 7.32 12.20
N ARG A 116 5.33 6.67 12.90
CA ARG A 116 4.17 6.02 12.32
C ARG A 116 2.98 6.00 13.27
N SER A 117 1.78 6.02 12.71
CA SER A 117 0.53 5.75 13.41
C SER A 117 -0.21 4.61 12.72
N TYR A 118 -1.02 3.87 13.46
CA TYR A 118 -1.82 2.76 12.97
C TYR A 118 -3.30 3.12 12.99
N ASN A 119 -3.97 2.81 11.88
CA ASN A 119 -5.38 3.00 11.68
C ASN A 119 -6.02 1.70 11.23
N ASP A 120 -7.27 1.50 11.63
CA ASP A 120 -8.10 0.44 11.05
C ASP A 120 -8.64 0.88 9.69
N TYR A 121 -8.35 0.12 8.64
CA TYR A 121 -8.67 0.49 7.26
C TYR A 121 -10.18 0.62 7.02
N GLN A 122 -10.99 -0.24 7.61
CA GLN A 122 -12.45 -0.18 7.43
C GLN A 122 -13.04 1.05 8.11
N TRP A 123 -12.62 1.33 9.35
CA TRP A 123 -13.07 2.53 10.07
C TRP A 123 -12.52 3.83 9.45
N TRP A 124 -11.37 3.78 8.77
CA TRP A 124 -10.87 4.92 8.00
C TRP A 124 -11.81 5.27 6.85
N ASN A 125 -12.28 4.28 6.08
CA ASN A 125 -13.24 4.51 4.99
C ASN A 125 -14.58 5.10 5.49
N ILE A 126 -15.01 4.72 6.69
CA ILE A 126 -16.20 5.31 7.32
C ILE A 126 -15.91 6.76 7.73
N ALA A 127 -14.75 7.04 8.35
CA ALA A 127 -14.35 8.40 8.71
C ALA A 127 -14.22 9.31 7.48
N LEU A 128 -13.59 8.81 6.42
CA LEU A 128 -13.52 9.44 5.11
C LEU A 128 -14.92 9.83 4.61
N THR A 129 -15.86 8.88 4.62
CA THR A 129 -17.24 9.11 4.16
C THR A 129 -17.96 10.19 4.97
N GLU A 130 -17.83 10.17 6.31
CA GLU A 130 -18.42 11.22 7.16
C GLU A 130 -17.85 12.59 6.79
N ILE A 131 -16.52 12.71 6.66
CA ILE A 131 -15.84 13.97 6.35
C ILE A 131 -16.24 14.51 4.97
N LEU A 132 -16.25 13.66 3.95
CA LEU A 132 -16.66 14.05 2.60
C LEU A 132 -18.15 14.39 2.50
N SER A 133 -18.96 13.88 3.44
CA SER A 133 -20.37 14.25 3.60
C SER A 133 -20.56 15.47 4.52
N GLU A 134 -19.50 16.22 4.82
CA GLU A 134 -19.50 17.38 5.72
C GLU A 134 -19.99 17.07 7.15
N ARG A 135 -19.88 15.81 7.58
CA ARG A 135 -20.24 15.34 8.92
C ARG A 135 -19.01 15.20 9.81
N GLN A 136 -19.23 15.40 11.12
CA GLN A 136 -18.15 15.30 12.10
C GLN A 136 -17.84 13.85 12.46
N VAL A 137 -16.55 13.52 12.54
CA VAL A 137 -16.09 12.24 13.08
C VAL A 137 -16.34 12.20 14.59
N GLY A 138 -17.39 11.50 15.00
CA GLY A 138 -17.74 11.36 16.41
C GLY A 138 -16.69 10.56 17.22
N LYS A 139 -16.67 10.78 18.55
CA LYS A 139 -15.75 10.09 19.49
C LYS A 139 -15.78 8.57 19.36
N GLY A 140 -16.96 8.01 19.07
CA GLY A 140 -17.15 6.57 18.87
C GLY A 140 -16.38 6.03 17.65
N LEU A 141 -16.50 6.71 16.52
CA LEU A 141 -15.80 6.37 15.28
C LEU A 141 -14.29 6.56 15.43
N ARG A 142 -13.87 7.70 16.00
CA ARG A 142 -12.46 7.99 16.33
C ARG A 142 -11.82 6.87 17.15
N ARG A 143 -12.51 6.38 18.19
CA ARG A 143 -12.01 5.27 19.03
C ARG A 143 -11.89 3.94 18.27
N ARG A 144 -12.76 3.67 17.29
CA ARG A 144 -12.69 2.46 16.47
C ARG A 144 -11.58 2.51 15.43
N LEU A 145 -11.33 3.69 14.88
CA LEU A 145 -10.25 4.00 13.94
C LEU A 145 -8.87 3.83 14.59
N PHE A 146 -8.60 4.58 15.65
CA PHE A 146 -7.26 4.62 16.27
C PHE A 146 -7.04 3.55 17.34
N LYS A 147 -8.11 2.92 17.85
CA LYS A 147 -8.08 1.90 18.90
C LYS A 147 -7.08 2.25 20.01
N PRO A 148 -7.29 3.31 20.80
CA PRO A 148 -6.27 3.86 21.70
C PRO A 148 -5.78 2.89 22.80
N THR A 149 -6.50 1.79 23.05
CA THR A 149 -6.08 0.73 23.98
C THR A 149 -5.18 -0.32 23.33
N TRP A 150 -4.96 -0.24 22.02
CA TRP A 150 -4.09 -1.15 21.29
C TRP A 150 -2.65 -0.64 21.31
N ASN A 151 -1.75 -1.51 21.75
CA ASN A 151 -0.34 -1.31 21.51
C ASN A 151 0.07 -1.76 20.10
N GLU A 152 1.28 -1.40 19.70
CA GLU A 152 1.84 -1.76 18.41
C GLU A 152 1.82 -3.28 18.15
N SER A 153 2.15 -4.11 19.15
CA SER A 153 2.13 -5.57 18.97
C SER A 153 0.74 -6.11 18.62
N GLN A 154 -0.34 -5.47 19.08
CA GLN A 154 -1.71 -5.85 18.70
C GLN A 154 -2.02 -5.45 17.25
N TRP A 155 -1.58 -4.27 16.81
CA TRP A 155 -1.68 -3.85 15.41
C TRP A 155 -0.92 -4.75 14.46
N LEU A 156 0.35 -5.05 14.77
CA LEU A 156 1.18 -5.95 13.98
C LEU A 156 0.63 -7.37 13.95
N ARG A 157 0.06 -7.85 15.06
CA ARG A 157 -0.63 -9.15 15.08
C ARG A 157 -1.84 -9.15 14.17
N LYS A 158 -2.64 -8.07 14.14
CA LYS A 158 -3.77 -7.94 13.21
C LYS A 158 -3.26 -7.94 11.77
N ALA A 159 -2.29 -7.08 11.45
CA ALA A 159 -1.68 -6.99 10.12
C ALA A 159 -1.08 -8.32 9.63
N SER A 160 -0.51 -9.13 10.53
CA SER A 160 0.06 -10.44 10.18
C SER A 160 -0.99 -11.49 9.81
N ARG A 161 -2.23 -11.33 10.29
CA ARG A 161 -3.35 -12.23 10.00
C ARG A 161 -4.18 -11.72 8.84
N ASP A 162 -4.35 -10.40 8.81
CA ASP A 162 -5.20 -9.66 7.90
C ASP A 162 -4.56 -8.29 7.65
N GLY A 163 -3.70 -8.22 6.63
CA GLY A 163 -2.92 -7.02 6.31
C GLY A 163 -3.76 -5.89 5.73
N HIS A 164 -4.87 -6.21 5.04
CA HIS A 164 -5.71 -5.21 4.38
C HIS A 164 -6.55 -4.40 5.38
N ASP A 165 -6.79 -4.94 6.56
CA ASP A 165 -7.52 -4.25 7.62
C ASP A 165 -6.68 -3.24 8.42
N VAL A 166 -5.36 -3.17 8.22
CA VAL A 166 -4.47 -2.24 8.94
C VAL A 166 -3.82 -1.28 7.95
N GLN A 167 -3.95 0.00 8.23
CA GLN A 167 -3.28 1.06 7.51
C GLN A 167 -2.25 1.71 8.44
N VAL A 168 -1.05 1.94 7.91
CA VAL A 168 0.00 2.69 8.61
C VAL A 168 0.11 4.06 7.97
N VAL A 169 0.30 5.10 8.77
CA VAL A 169 0.58 6.45 8.25
C VAL A 169 1.88 7.00 8.80
N ALA A 170 2.71 7.58 7.94
CA ALA A 170 3.99 8.16 8.28
C ALA A 170 4.08 9.62 7.78
N PRO A 171 4.91 10.49 8.38
CA PRO A 171 5.11 11.85 7.91
C PRO A 171 6.06 11.93 6.70
N ARG A 172 6.92 10.93 6.53
CA ARG A 172 7.97 10.91 5.52
C ARG A 172 8.49 9.49 5.29
N LEU A 173 9.07 9.26 4.12
CA LEU A 173 9.67 7.99 3.73
C LEU A 173 11.01 8.23 3.05
N ASP A 174 12.08 7.62 3.55
CA ASP A 174 13.34 7.59 2.82
C ASP A 174 13.30 6.47 1.80
N LEU A 175 13.14 6.80 0.51
CA LEU A 175 13.02 5.80 -0.54
C LEU A 175 14.31 5.00 -0.73
N ASP A 176 15.46 5.53 -0.30
CA ASP A 176 16.74 4.82 -0.33
C ASP A 176 16.84 3.75 0.78
N ALA A 177 16.02 3.85 1.82
CA ALA A 177 15.91 2.86 2.90
C ALA A 177 14.99 1.67 2.56
N SER A 178 14.48 1.60 1.32
CA SER A 178 13.67 0.48 0.88
C SER A 178 14.47 -0.83 0.90
N ALA A 179 13.90 -1.86 1.53
CA ALA A 179 14.47 -3.20 1.58
C ALA A 179 14.50 -3.83 0.17
N PHE A 180 13.41 -3.64 -0.57
CA PHE A 180 13.30 -4.05 -1.96
C PHE A 180 12.30 -3.18 -2.72
N ILE A 181 12.46 -3.16 -4.04
CA ILE A 181 11.63 -2.38 -4.95
C ILE A 181 11.09 -3.32 -6.04
N TRP A 182 9.79 -3.26 -6.29
CA TRP A 182 9.17 -3.97 -7.40
C TRP A 182 8.76 -3.02 -8.51
N VAL A 183 9.02 -3.46 -9.74
CA VAL A 183 8.64 -2.76 -10.98
C VAL A 183 8.01 -3.74 -11.96
N ARG A 184 7.19 -3.24 -12.88
CA ARG A 184 6.40 -4.11 -13.78
C ARG A 184 7.17 -4.66 -14.98
N ASN A 185 8.27 -4.02 -15.35
CA ASN A 185 9.02 -4.37 -16.56
C ASN A 185 10.51 -3.99 -16.44
N GLU A 186 11.34 -4.59 -17.29
CA GLU A 186 12.79 -4.37 -17.31
C GLU A 186 13.18 -2.95 -17.70
N ALA A 187 12.39 -2.25 -18.53
CA ALA A 187 12.69 -0.87 -18.90
C ALA A 187 12.65 0.05 -17.67
N THR A 188 11.63 -0.13 -16.81
CA THR A 188 11.49 0.58 -15.53
C THR A 188 12.59 0.16 -14.57
N GLN A 189 12.95 -1.13 -14.53
CA GLN A 189 14.07 -1.62 -13.73
C GLN A 189 15.38 -0.92 -14.10
N ARG A 190 15.73 -0.91 -15.39
CA ARG A 190 16.93 -0.24 -15.90
C ARG A 190 16.92 1.26 -15.56
N ALA A 191 15.79 1.92 -15.70
CA ALA A 191 15.68 3.34 -15.37
C ALA A 191 15.83 3.61 -13.86
N MET A 192 15.25 2.77 -13.00
CA MET A 192 15.42 2.85 -11.55
C MET A 192 16.87 2.62 -11.12
N LEU A 193 17.53 1.61 -11.71
CA LEU A 193 18.95 1.35 -11.47
C LEU A 193 19.82 2.54 -11.93
N ALA A 194 19.51 3.12 -13.09
CA ALA A 194 20.20 4.32 -13.59
C ALA A 194 20.00 5.56 -12.69
N ARG A 195 18.86 5.66 -12.01
CA ARG A 195 18.61 6.69 -10.97
C ARG A 195 19.38 6.43 -9.67
N GLY A 196 20.00 5.26 -9.51
CA GLY A 196 20.82 4.90 -8.34
C GLY A 196 20.11 4.04 -7.29
N PHE A 197 18.86 3.62 -7.55
CA PHE A 197 18.17 2.67 -6.67
C PHE A 197 18.81 1.29 -6.73
N LYS A 198 18.72 0.55 -5.63
CA LYS A 198 19.23 -0.83 -5.50
C LYS A 198 18.06 -1.79 -5.25
N ASN A 199 18.32 -3.10 -5.32
CA ASN A 199 17.33 -4.14 -5.00
C ASN A 199 16.03 -4.06 -5.82
N VAL A 200 16.11 -3.57 -7.06
CA VAL A 200 14.97 -3.43 -7.97
C VAL A 200 14.72 -4.75 -8.69
N ARG A 201 13.53 -5.33 -8.51
CA ARG A 201 13.12 -6.59 -9.11
C ARG A 201 11.93 -6.37 -10.04
N VAL A 202 11.97 -7.01 -11.21
CA VAL A 202 10.79 -7.07 -12.07
C VAL A 202 9.83 -8.09 -11.49
N LYS A 203 8.58 -7.68 -11.26
CA LYS A 203 7.52 -8.55 -10.77
C LYS A 203 6.24 -8.40 -11.58
N ARG A 204 5.63 -9.54 -11.89
CA ARG A 204 4.30 -9.63 -12.49
C ARG A 204 3.54 -10.73 -11.76
N ILE A 205 2.33 -10.43 -11.31
CA ILE A 205 1.44 -11.42 -10.72
C ILE A 205 0.74 -12.10 -11.88
N SER A 206 1.02 -13.39 -12.06
CA SER A 206 0.29 -14.23 -13.02
C SER A 206 -1.20 -14.18 -12.70
N ALA A 207 -2.05 -14.22 -13.71
CA ALA A 207 -3.44 -14.53 -13.46
C ALA A 207 -3.48 -15.89 -12.74
N ASP A 208 -4.16 -15.97 -11.60
CA ASP A 208 -4.57 -17.27 -11.06
C ASP A 208 -5.20 -18.02 -12.23
N ARG A 209 -4.67 -19.20 -12.58
CA ARG A 209 -5.38 -20.09 -13.49
C ARG A 209 -6.71 -20.41 -12.80
N PRO A 210 -7.86 -20.14 -13.42
CA PRO A 210 -9.10 -20.71 -12.91
C PRO A 210 -8.97 -22.24 -13.10
N GLY A 211 -8.74 -22.96 -12.01
CA GLY A 211 -8.67 -24.43 -11.96
C GLY A 211 -7.25 -24.99 -11.94
N ASP A 212 -6.73 -25.23 -10.74
CA ASP A 212 -6.11 -26.51 -10.35
C ASP A 212 -6.91 -27.04 -9.14
#